data_AF-A0A821ZXN2-F1
#
_entry.id   AF-A0A821ZXN2-F1
#
_cell.length_a   1.000
_cell.length_b   1.000
_cell.length_c   1.000
_cell.angle_alpha   90.00
_cell.angle_beta   90.00
_cell.angle_gamma   90.00
#
_symmetry.space_group_name_H-M   'P 1'
#
loop_
_entity.id
_entity.type
_entity.pdbx_description
1 polymer ?
#
loop_
_entity_poly.entity_id
_entity_poly.type
_entity_poly.pdbx_seq_one_letter_code
_entity_poly.pdbx_strand_id
1 'polypeptide(L)'
;MTIRVVSYNILVPIYADRPDIYSKCRPEFLKTDYRWNLIRSQLEQEVHRHENTIICLQELSLTLLPALELVFRQWNYTLFHHLYGARYNDCMGIGIAIPASMKLNSLSIIRIGDYIHSISKPREQQLNILTSECDMEEQQHDTPDPWETAMTRARTICLVFTKNLTLC
;
A
#
# COMPACT_ATOMS: atom_id res chain seq x y z
N MET A 1 -12.41 25.81 -7.10
CA MET A 1 -11.46 25.36 -6.07
C MET A 1 -10.70 24.17 -6.63
N THR A 2 -9.37 24.21 -6.59
CA THR A 2 -8.52 23.15 -7.16
C THR A 2 -8.11 22.20 -6.05
N ILE A 3 -8.42 20.91 -6.21
CA ILE A 3 -7.95 19.86 -5.30
C ILE A 3 -6.69 19.27 -5.89
N ARG A 4 -5.68 19.11 -5.05
CA ARG A 4 -4.44 18.46 -5.44
C ARG A 4 -4.39 17.08 -4.79
N VAL A 5 -3.98 16.08 -5.56
CA VAL A 5 -3.80 14.71 -5.06
C VAL A 5 -2.35 14.33 -5.28
N VAL A 6 -1.68 13.93 -4.20
CA VAL A 6 -0.32 13.39 -4.20
C VAL A 6 -0.40 11.90 -3.90
N SER A 7 0.32 11.09 -4.67
CA SER A 7 0.49 9.67 -4.38
C SER A 7 1.97 9.40 -4.13
N TYR A 8 2.30 8.76 -3.02
CA TYR A 8 3.69 8.48 -2.67
C TYR A 8 3.86 7.13 -1.98
N ASN A 9 4.70 6.28 -2.56
CA ASN A 9 5.16 5.06 -1.93
C ASN A 9 6.38 5.37 -1.05
N ILE A 10 6.26 5.16 0.26
CA ILE A 10 7.28 5.56 1.24
C ILE A 10 8.31 4.46 1.56
N LEU A 11 8.22 3.31 0.89
CA LEU A 11 9.06 2.12 1.07
C LEU A 11 9.12 1.64 2.52
N VAL A 12 8.46 0.51 2.80
CA VAL A 12 8.42 -0.08 4.15
C VAL A 12 9.85 -0.35 4.67
N PRO A 13 10.16 -0.04 5.95
CA PRO A 13 11.49 -0.24 6.53
C PRO A 13 12.13 -1.60 6.29
N ILE A 14 11.37 -2.68 6.44
CA ILE A 14 11.86 -4.05 6.27
C ILE A 14 12.37 -4.34 4.85
N TYR A 15 11.87 -3.64 3.83
CA TYR A 15 12.36 -3.79 2.46
C TYR A 15 13.58 -2.91 2.18
N ALA A 16 13.70 -1.76 2.86
CA ALA A 16 14.87 -0.89 2.73
C ALA A 16 16.13 -1.48 3.38
N ASP A 17 16.01 -2.33 4.41
CA ASP A 17 17.15 -2.96 5.11
C ASP A 17 17.76 -4.15 4.34
N ARG A 18 17.70 -4.10 3.00
CA ARG A 18 18.29 -5.08 2.08
C ARG A 18 19.31 -4.41 1.15
N PRO A 19 20.53 -4.12 1.65
CA PRO A 19 21.54 -3.35 0.91
C PRO A 19 22.01 -4.04 -0.37
N ASP A 20 21.86 -5.37 -0.46
CA ASP A 20 22.13 -6.17 -1.66
C ASP A 20 21.24 -5.78 -2.84
N ILE A 21 20.00 -5.37 -2.58
CA ILE A 21 19.05 -4.92 -3.60
C ILE A 21 19.34 -3.49 -4.04
N TYR A 22 19.79 -2.66 -3.10
CA TYR A 22 20.07 -1.24 -3.32
C TYR A 22 21.57 -0.97 -3.43
N SER A 23 22.28 -1.76 -4.25
CA SER A 23 23.75 -1.70 -4.39
C SER A 23 24.32 -0.34 -4.79
N LYS A 24 23.49 0.52 -5.41
CA LYS A 24 23.86 1.90 -5.79
C LYS A 24 23.59 2.92 -4.69
N CYS A 25 22.90 2.54 -3.61
CA CYS A 25 22.58 3.41 -2.49
C CYS A 25 23.56 3.16 -1.34
N ARG A 26 24.05 4.24 -0.72
CA ARG A 26 24.88 4.11 0.48
C ARG A 26 24.02 3.56 1.62
N PRO A 27 24.43 2.51 2.35
CA PRO A 27 23.60 1.85 3.36
C PRO A 27 23.06 2.78 4.45
N GLU A 28 23.80 3.82 4.81
CA GLU A 28 23.37 4.86 5.75
C GLU A 28 22.12 5.62 5.28
N PHE A 29 21.90 5.76 3.97
CA PHE A 29 20.73 6.43 3.41
C PHE A 29 19.49 5.52 3.37
N LEU A 30 19.66 4.22 3.57
CA LEU A 30 18.55 3.26 3.66
C LEU A 30 17.98 3.17 5.09
N LYS A 31 18.73 3.64 6.09
CA LYS A 31 18.31 3.62 7.49
C LYS A 31 17.00 4.37 7.68
N THR A 32 16.11 3.77 8.47
CA THR A 32 14.74 4.26 8.68
C THR A 32 14.71 5.69 9.15
N ASP A 33 15.53 6.07 10.13
CA ASP A 33 15.56 7.44 10.67
C ASP A 33 15.99 8.47 9.62
N TYR A 34 17.00 8.13 8.82
CA TYR A 34 17.47 8.99 7.73
C TYR A 34 16.36 9.20 6.70
N ARG A 35 15.75 8.10 6.22
CA ARG A 35 14.64 8.17 5.25
C ARG A 35 13.42 8.88 5.82
N TRP A 36 13.09 8.64 7.08
CA TRP A 36 11.96 9.27 7.76
C TRP A 36 12.06 10.79 7.75
N ASN A 37 13.25 11.34 8.03
CA ASN A 37 13.47 12.79 7.97
C ASN A 37 13.22 13.36 6.57
N LEU A 38 13.67 12.64 5.52
CA LEU A 38 13.45 13.05 4.13
C LEU A 38 11.97 12.92 3.73
N ILE A 39 11.32 11.80 4.07
CA ILE A 39 9.89 11.57 3.81
C ILE A 39 9.06 12.65 4.49
N ARG A 40 9.31 12.92 5.76
CA ARG A 40 8.63 13.98 6.51
C ARG A 40 8.80 15.34 5.83
N SER A 41 10.03 15.70 5.46
CA SER A 41 10.30 16.97 4.79
C SER A 41 9.59 17.08 3.44
N GLN A 42 9.57 16.00 2.65
CA GLN A 42 8.84 15.97 1.38
C GLN A 42 7.34 16.16 1.61
N LEU A 43 6.74 15.42 2.55
CA LEU A 43 5.31 15.52 2.86
C LEU A 43 4.94 16.92 3.37
N GLU A 44 5.78 17.52 4.21
CA GLU A 44 5.61 18.86 4.74
C GLU A 44 5.55 19.90 3.62
N GLN A 45 6.45 19.79 2.62
CA GLN A 45 6.41 20.64 1.43
C GLN A 45 5.09 20.48 0.66
N GLU A 46 4.61 19.24 0.52
CA GLU A 46 3.36 18.99 -0.20
C GLU A 46 2.14 19.59 0.52
N VAL A 47 2.09 19.47 1.85
CA VAL A 47 1.00 20.01 2.67
C VAL A 47 1.03 21.55 2.67
N HIS A 48 2.19 22.18 2.82
CA HIS A 48 2.28 23.64 2.94
C HIS A 48 2.20 24.38 1.61
N ARG A 49 2.52 23.72 0.48
CA ARG A 49 2.45 24.37 -0.83
C ARG A 49 1.01 24.62 -1.29
N HIS A 50 0.06 23.78 -0.86
CA HIS A 50 -1.34 23.87 -1.27
C HIS A 50 -2.28 23.38 -0.15
N GLU A 51 -3.13 24.28 0.37
CA GLU A 51 -4.08 24.01 1.47
C GLU A 51 -5.07 22.86 1.20
N ASN A 52 -5.27 22.50 -0.07
CA ASN A 52 -6.25 21.51 -0.52
C ASN A 52 -5.57 20.27 -1.13
N THR A 53 -4.49 19.82 -0.51
CA THR A 53 -3.75 18.62 -0.93
C THR A 53 -4.26 17.41 -0.17
N ILE A 54 -4.71 16.38 -0.89
CA ILE A 54 -4.95 15.03 -0.37
C ILE A 54 -3.68 14.21 -0.62
N ILE A 55 -3.20 13.48 0.38
CA ILE A 55 -1.98 12.67 0.28
C ILE A 55 -2.34 11.20 0.40
N CYS A 56 -2.06 10.43 -0.64
CA CYS A 56 -2.22 8.98 -0.68
C CYS A 56 -0.86 8.31 -0.50
N LEU A 57 -0.72 7.47 0.53
CA LEU A 57 0.50 6.76 0.86
C LEU A 57 0.38 5.28 0.58
N GLN A 58 1.41 4.70 -0.02
CA GLN A 58 1.59 3.25 -0.17
C GLN A 58 2.81 2.76 0.62
N GLU A 59 2.83 1.46 0.91
CA GLU A 59 3.85 0.82 1.74
C GLU A 59 3.98 1.48 3.12
N LEU A 60 2.83 1.84 3.71
CA LEU A 60 2.79 2.18 5.12
C LEU A 60 3.23 0.98 5.94
N SER A 61 3.90 1.26 7.05
CA SER A 61 4.43 0.25 7.96
C SER A 61 3.82 0.45 9.33
N LEU A 62 3.56 -0.63 10.06
CA LEU A 62 3.06 -0.54 11.43
C LEU A 62 4.02 0.26 12.32
N THR A 63 5.32 0.13 12.09
CA THR A 63 6.36 0.83 12.85
C THR A 63 6.32 2.35 12.64
N LEU A 64 6.12 2.83 11.40
CA LEU A 64 6.09 4.26 11.09
C LEU A 64 4.71 4.91 11.31
N LEU A 65 3.66 4.12 11.43
CA LEU A 65 2.29 4.61 11.49
C LEU A 65 2.06 5.62 12.63
N PRO A 66 2.49 5.39 13.89
CA PRO A 66 2.30 6.37 14.97
C PRO A 66 2.99 7.71 14.70
N ALA A 67 4.16 7.68 14.07
CA ALA A 67 4.90 8.89 13.70
C ALA A 67 4.18 9.66 12.58
N LEU A 68 3.64 8.96 11.59
CA LEU A 68 2.83 9.55 10.52
C LEU A 68 1.55 10.19 11.06
N GLU A 69 0.80 9.49 11.91
CA GLU A 69 -0.42 10.01 12.53
C GLU A 69 -0.15 11.29 13.33
N LEU A 70 0.91 11.28 14.14
CA LEU A 70 1.30 12.45 14.93
C LEU A 70 1.62 13.65 14.04
N VAL A 71 2.42 13.44 13.00
CA VAL A 71 2.86 14.50 12.09
C VAL A 71 1.69 15.06 11.26
N PHE A 72 0.83 14.20 10.69
CA PHE A 72 -0.35 14.70 9.98
C PHE A 72 -1.29 15.46 10.89
N ARG A 73 -1.50 14.98 12.13
CA ARG A 73 -2.31 15.71 13.11
C ARG A 73 -1.74 17.09 13.43
N GLN A 74 -0.41 17.22 13.54
CA GLN A 74 0.26 18.52 13.74
C GLN A 74 0.03 19.47 12.56
N TRP A 75 -0.09 18.94 11.34
CA TRP A 75 -0.38 19.71 10.15
C TRP A 75 -1.87 19.93 9.88
N ASN A 76 -2.74 19.58 10.83
CA ASN A 76 -4.20 19.70 10.72
C ASN A 76 -4.79 18.79 9.63
N TYR A 77 -4.24 17.57 9.52
CA TYR A 77 -4.71 16.50 8.64
C TYR A 77 -5.16 15.29 9.46
N THR A 78 -6.13 14.55 8.91
CA THR A 78 -6.53 13.24 9.43
C THR A 78 -6.01 12.16 8.49
N LEU A 79 -5.19 11.24 9.00
CA LEU A 79 -4.71 10.07 8.26
C LEU A 79 -5.67 8.90 8.46
N PHE A 80 -6.28 8.44 7.37
CA PHE A 80 -7.05 7.19 7.33
C PHE A 80 -6.16 6.11 6.74
N HIS A 81 -6.05 4.95 7.37
CA HIS A 81 -5.15 3.90 6.90
C HIS A 81 -5.78 2.51 6.99
N HIS A 82 -5.24 1.58 6.21
CA HIS A 82 -5.59 0.17 6.24
C HIS A 82 -4.34 -0.67 6.04
N LEU A 83 -4.01 -1.46 7.06
CA LEU A 83 -2.90 -2.41 7.03
C LEU A 83 -3.45 -3.78 6.61
N TYR A 84 -2.86 -4.37 5.57
CA TYR A 84 -3.28 -5.66 5.01
C TYR A 84 -2.14 -6.68 4.92
N GLY A 85 -0.94 -6.28 5.33
CA GLY A 85 0.21 -7.17 5.40
C GLY A 85 0.18 -8.11 6.60
N ALA A 86 1.27 -8.86 6.76
CA ALA A 86 1.52 -9.75 7.88
C ALA A 86 2.79 -9.31 8.62
N ARG A 87 3.10 -9.93 9.76
CA ARG A 87 4.29 -9.55 10.55
C ARG A 87 5.60 -9.56 9.74
N TYR A 88 5.76 -10.47 8.77
CA TYR A 88 6.96 -10.56 7.94
C TYR A 88 7.16 -9.39 6.96
N ASN A 89 6.14 -8.56 6.74
CA ASN A 89 6.23 -7.34 5.93
C ASN A 89 5.86 -6.09 6.73
N ASP A 90 6.02 -6.11 8.05
CA ASP A 90 5.66 -5.02 8.96
C ASP A 90 4.20 -4.55 8.83
N CYS A 91 3.31 -5.51 8.55
CA CYS A 91 1.89 -5.28 8.31
C CYS A 91 1.67 -4.15 7.30
N MET A 92 2.27 -4.26 6.10
CA MET A 92 2.19 -3.22 5.08
C MET A 92 0.76 -2.76 4.82
N GLY A 93 0.62 -1.48 4.50
CA GLY A 93 -0.67 -0.91 4.20
C GLY A 93 -0.64 0.29 3.27
N ILE A 94 -1.80 0.91 3.21
CA ILE A 94 -2.05 2.16 2.50
C ILE A 94 -2.67 3.16 3.46
N GLY A 95 -2.57 4.44 3.14
CA GLY A 95 -3.30 5.46 3.85
C GLY A 95 -3.60 6.68 2.99
N ILE A 96 -4.57 7.47 3.43
CA ILE A 96 -4.97 8.72 2.80
C ILE A 96 -5.07 9.77 3.90
N ALA A 97 -4.26 10.82 3.80
CA ALA A 97 -4.33 11.97 4.66
C ALA A 97 -5.17 13.06 3.98
N ILE A 98 -6.18 13.56 4.70
CA ILE A 98 -7.14 14.57 4.23
C ILE A 98 -7.02 15.80 5.15
N PRO A 99 -6.93 17.02 4.60
CA PRO A 99 -6.88 18.23 5.41
C PRO A 99 -8.19 18.44 6.17
N ALA A 100 -8.13 18.99 7.38
CA ALA A 100 -9.31 19.30 8.19
C ALA A 100 -10.27 20.31 7.53
N SER A 101 -9.79 21.08 6.54
CA SER A 101 -10.61 21.97 5.71
C SER A 101 -11.60 21.21 4.80
N MET A 102 -11.36 19.92 4.53
CA MET A 102 -12.24 19.08 3.72
C MET A 102 -13.11 18.19 4.60
N LYS A 103 -14.43 18.24 4.37
CA LYS A 103 -15.38 17.35 5.03
C LYS A 103 -15.35 15.96 4.40
N LEU A 104 -14.92 14.96 5.16
CA LEU A 104 -15.06 13.57 4.77
C LEU A 104 -16.50 13.10 5.04
N ASN A 105 -17.17 12.56 4.02
CA ASN A 105 -18.51 11.99 4.18
C ASN A 105 -18.48 10.47 4.41
N SER A 106 -17.70 9.77 3.60
CA SER A 106 -17.63 8.31 3.62
C SER A 106 -16.27 7.84 3.15
N LEU A 107 -15.72 6.86 3.85
CA LEU A 107 -14.50 6.16 3.51
C LEU A 107 -14.85 4.70 3.19
N SER A 108 -14.38 4.19 2.05
CA SER A 108 -14.58 2.80 1.69
C SER A 108 -13.25 2.20 1.26
N ILE A 109 -12.80 1.20 2.01
CA ILE A 109 -11.59 0.46 1.68
C ILE A 109 -12.03 -0.81 0.97
N ILE A 110 -11.55 -0.99 -0.26
CA ILE A 110 -11.85 -2.17 -1.07
C ILE A 110 -10.56 -2.91 -1.40
N ARG A 111 -10.59 -4.23 -1.26
CA ARG A 111 -9.52 -5.08 -1.76
C ARG A 111 -9.88 -5.50 -3.18
N ILE A 112 -9.08 -5.10 -4.17
CA ILE A 112 -9.40 -5.40 -5.58
C ILE A 112 -9.46 -6.91 -5.82
N GLY A 113 -8.61 -7.68 -5.14
CA GLY A 113 -8.60 -9.14 -5.26
C GLY A 113 -9.97 -9.77 -5.06
N ASP A 114 -10.74 -9.27 -4.09
CA ASP A 114 -12.09 -9.76 -3.77
C ASP A 114 -13.05 -9.55 -4.95
N TYR A 115 -12.85 -8.50 -5.74
CA TYR A 115 -13.64 -8.20 -6.94
C TYR A 115 -13.14 -8.93 -8.18
N ILE A 116 -11.84 -9.14 -8.36
CA ILE A 116 -11.32 -9.85 -9.54
C ILE A 116 -11.77 -11.32 -9.52
N HIS A 117 -11.80 -11.97 -8.35
CA HIS A 117 -12.34 -13.33 -8.23
C HIS A 117 -13.80 -13.46 -8.69
N SER A 118 -14.59 -12.38 -8.58
CA SER A 118 -15.98 -12.38 -9.06
C SER A 118 -16.12 -12.28 -10.59
N ILE A 119 -15.07 -11.83 -11.29
CA ILE A 119 -15.06 -11.63 -12.74
C ILE A 119 -14.46 -12.87 -13.44
N SER A 120 -13.49 -13.53 -12.81
CA SER A 120 -12.89 -14.76 -13.29
C SER A 120 -13.75 -15.97 -12.92
N LYS A 121 -14.71 -16.38 -13.76
CA LYS A 121 -15.30 -17.73 -13.64
C LYS A 121 -14.17 -18.77 -13.69
N PRO A 122 -14.15 -19.80 -12.82
CA PRO A 122 -13.21 -20.90 -12.96
C PRO A 122 -13.37 -21.49 -14.37
N ARG A 123 -12.27 -21.65 -15.12
CA ARG A 123 -12.30 -22.53 -16.30
C ARG A 123 -12.66 -23.92 -15.79
N GLU A 124 -13.67 -24.55 -16.39
CA GLU A 124 -13.97 -25.96 -16.14
C GLU A 124 -12.67 -26.76 -16.33
N GLN A 125 -12.13 -27.27 -15.22
CA GLN A 125 -11.05 -28.24 -15.30
C GLN A 125 -11.68 -29.50 -15.89
N GLN A 126 -11.28 -29.84 -17.12
CA GLN A 126 -11.61 -31.13 -17.70
C GLN A 126 -11.04 -32.20 -16.78
N LEU A 127 -11.93 -32.92 -16.12
CA LEU A 127 -11.64 -34.04 -15.24
C LEU A 127 -11.13 -35.20 -16.11
N ASN A 128 -9.84 -35.23 -16.42
CA ASN A 128 -9.21 -36.41 -16.99
C ASN A 128 -8.90 -37.38 -15.87
N ILE A 129 -9.87 -38.25 -15.61
CA ILE A 129 -9.64 -39.54 -14.95
C ILE A 129 -8.77 -40.36 -15.91
N LEU A 130 -7.54 -40.74 -15.51
CA LEU A 130 -7.00 -42.10 -15.65
C LEU A 130 -5.55 -42.22 -15.13
N THR A 131 -5.39 -43.27 -14.32
CA THR A 131 -4.19 -44.09 -14.02
C THR A 131 -2.99 -43.46 -13.28
N SER A 132 -2.95 -43.79 -11.99
CA SER A 132 -1.77 -43.79 -11.13
C SER A 132 -0.85 -44.95 -11.50
N GLU A 133 0.31 -44.66 -12.06
CA GLU A 133 1.51 -45.47 -11.89
C GLU A 133 2.59 -44.60 -11.26
N CYS A 134 3.20 -45.15 -10.20
CA CYS A 134 4.27 -44.54 -9.42
C CYS A 134 5.48 -44.25 -10.31
N ASP A 135 5.90 -42.99 -10.38
CA ASP A 135 7.30 -42.65 -10.61
C ASP A 135 7.72 -41.51 -9.68
N MET A 136 8.82 -41.76 -8.97
CA MET A 136 9.51 -40.77 -8.18
C MET A 136 10.27 -39.84 -9.13
N GLU A 137 9.66 -38.73 -9.52
CA GLU A 137 10.36 -37.65 -10.21
C GLU A 137 10.59 -36.46 -9.27
N GLU A 138 11.80 -35.90 -9.38
CA GLU A 138 12.28 -34.73 -8.64
C GLU A 138 11.21 -33.64 -8.56
N GLN A 139 10.94 -33.14 -7.35
CA GLN A 139 10.13 -31.94 -7.15
C GLN A 139 10.88 -30.74 -7.74
N GLN A 140 10.74 -30.53 -9.05
CA GLN A 140 10.79 -29.20 -9.63
C GLN A 140 9.73 -28.39 -8.91
N HIS A 141 10.16 -27.44 -8.09
CA HIS A 141 9.27 -26.41 -7.58
C HIS A 141 8.71 -25.66 -8.77
N ASP A 142 7.52 -26.08 -9.22
CA ASP A 142 6.70 -25.31 -10.14
C ASP A 142 6.56 -23.91 -9.55
N THR A 143 7.14 -22.94 -10.24
CA THR A 143 6.95 -21.53 -9.89
C THR A 143 5.46 -21.26 -9.97
N PRO A 144 4.80 -20.79 -8.89
CA PRO A 144 3.37 -20.56 -8.91
C PRO A 144 3.03 -19.61 -10.05
N ASP A 145 1.95 -19.92 -10.77
CA ASP A 145 1.48 -19.15 -11.92
C ASP A 145 1.56 -17.65 -11.59
N PRO A 146 2.24 -16.83 -12.43
CA PRO A 146 2.32 -15.39 -12.21
C PRO A 146 0.95 -14.75 -11.97
N TRP A 147 -0.12 -15.30 -12.54
CA TRP A 147 -1.48 -14.87 -12.27
C TRP A 147 -1.96 -15.23 -10.86
N GLU A 148 -1.82 -16.48 -10.41
CA GLU A 148 -2.16 -16.87 -9.03
C GLU A 148 -1.32 -16.10 -7.99
N THR A 149 -0.04 -15.89 -8.28
CA THR A 149 0.86 -15.06 -7.48
C THR A 149 0.41 -13.59 -7.47
N ALA A 150 -0.09 -13.07 -8.60
CA ALA A 150 -0.62 -11.72 -8.68
C ALA A 150 -1.95 -11.55 -7.92
N MET A 151 -2.77 -12.58 -7.90
CA MET A 151 -4.10 -12.63 -7.26
C MET A 151 -4.03 -12.84 -5.74
N THR A 152 -3.04 -13.60 -5.26
CA THR A 152 -2.78 -13.78 -3.82
C THR A 152 -2.19 -12.54 -3.16
N ARG A 153 -1.52 -11.66 -3.91
CA ARG A 153 -1.04 -10.37 -3.40
C ARG A 153 -2.23 -9.50 -2.97
N ALA A 154 -2.23 -9.07 -1.71
CA ALA A 154 -3.22 -8.13 -1.17
C ALA A 154 -3.07 -6.75 -1.84
N ARG A 155 -3.74 -6.57 -2.98
CA ARG A 155 -3.85 -5.29 -3.68
C ARG A 155 -5.05 -4.53 -3.12
N THR A 156 -4.80 -3.70 -2.14
CA THR A 156 -5.83 -2.85 -1.53
C THR A 156 -5.86 -1.50 -2.23
N ILE A 157 -7.05 -1.04 -2.61
CA ILE A 157 -7.29 0.35 -3.01
C ILE A 157 -8.15 0.99 -1.92
N CYS A 158 -7.72 2.15 -1.45
CA CYS A 158 -8.55 2.99 -0.62
C CYS A 158 -9.31 3.95 -1.53
N LEU A 159 -10.64 3.86 -1.54
CA LEU A 159 -11.51 4.78 -2.27
C LEU A 159 -12.09 5.79 -1.27
N VAL A 160 -11.83 7.06 -1.52
CA VAL A 160 -12.42 8.15 -0.73
C VAL A 160 -13.50 8.80 -1.57
N PHE A 161 -14.73 8.76 -1.06
CA PHE A 161 -15.85 9.44 -1.67
C PHE A 161 -16.15 10.72 -0.88
N THR A 162 -15.90 11.87 -1.52
CA THR A 162 -16.33 13.18 -1.03
C THR A 162 -17.55 13.61 -1.84
N LYS A 163 -18.75 13.63 -1.26
CA LYS A 163 -19.93 14.29 -1.88
C LYS A 163 -20.09 15.68 -1.27
N ASN A 164 -20.23 16.69 -2.11
CA ASN A 164 -20.24 18.10 -1.74
C ASN A 164 -18.93 18.53 -1.06
N LEU A 165 -17.93 18.95 -1.85
CA LEU A 165 -17.05 20.02 -1.40
C LEU A 165 -17.89 21.30 -1.29
N THR A 166 -18.81 21.34 -0.33
CA THR A 166 -19.42 22.59 0.10
C THR A 166 -18.41 23.27 1.01
N LEU A 167 -17.70 24.21 0.40
CA LEU A 167 -16.91 25.24 1.05
C LEU A 167 -17.81 25.99 2.04
N CYS A 168 -17.43 26.01 3.31
CA CYS A 168 -17.83 27.10 4.20
C CYS A 168 -16.98 28.33 3.88
#